data_AF-A0A8J3W4V3-F1
#
_entry.id   AF-A0A8J3W4V3-F1
#
_cell.length_a   1.000
_cell.length_b   1.000
_cell.length_c   1.000
_cell.angle_alpha   90.00
_cell.angle_beta   90.00
_cell.angle_gamma   90.00
#
_symmetry.space_group_name_H-M   'P 1'
#
loop_
_entity.id
_entity.type
_entity.pdbx_description
1 polymer ?
#
loop_
_entity_poly.entity_id
_entity_poly.type
_entity_poly.pdbx_seq_one_letter_code
_entity_poly.pdbx_strand_id
1 'polypeptide(L)' 'MSAVPFDQALTEAAQIFADARRRRDSLTPEQAAAEAYVPGGRSVEELTELIRAQRAEARAERLAAEARQLATSA' A
#
# COMPACT_ATOMS: atom_id res chain seq x y z
N MET A 1 27.30 14.60 18.12
CA MET A 1 27.05 13.82 16.88
C MET A 1 25.57 13.96 16.57
N SER A 2 25.23 14.50 15.40
CA SER A 2 23.86 14.90 15.05
C SER A 2 22.98 13.67 14.84
N ALA A 3 21.90 13.51 15.60
CA ALA A 3 20.86 12.49 15.41
C ALA A 3 19.91 12.80 14.23
N VAL A 4 20.02 14.01 13.67
CA VAL A 4 19.21 14.53 12.55
C VAL A 4 19.25 13.69 11.26
N PRO A 5 20.35 13.04 10.85
CA PRO A 5 20.40 12.32 9.58
C PRO A 5 19.48 11.09 9.54
N PHE A 6 19.31 10.42 10.69
CA PHE A 6 18.52 9.19 10.77
C PHE A 6 17.03 9.48 10.71
N ASP A 7 16.54 10.40 11.55
CA ASP A 7 15.12 10.80 11.57
C ASP A 7 14.70 11.45 10.24
N GLN A 8 15.61 12.22 9.62
CA GLN A 8 15.39 12.77 8.29
C GLN A 8 15.29 11.69 7.22
N ALA A 9 16.21 10.71 7.20
CA ALA A 9 16.16 9.60 6.25
C ALA A 9 14.90 8.76 6.39
N LEU A 10 14.44 8.51 7.62
CA LEU A 10 13.18 7.81 7.87
C LEU A 10 11.98 8.61 7.36
N THR A 11 11.97 9.91 7.59
CA THR A 11 10.89 10.80 7.12
C THR A 11 10.79 10.80 5.59
N GLU A 12 11.94 10.92 4.91
CA GLU A 12 12.00 10.89 3.44
C GLU A 12 11.56 9.53 2.88
N ALA A 13 12.01 8.42 3.49
CA ALA A 13 11.58 7.08 3.09
C ALA A 13 10.08 6.88 3.27
N ALA A 14 9.51 7.37 4.38
CA ALA A 14 8.08 7.30 4.65
C ALA A 14 7.26 8.10 3.61
N GLN A 15 7.74 9.27 3.20
CA GLN A 15 7.11 10.09 2.16
C GLN A 15 7.12 9.38 0.81
N ILE A 16 8.28 8.86 0.38
CA ILE A 16 8.40 8.10 -0.87
C ILE A 16 7.45 6.91 -0.87
N PHE A 17 7.37 6.19 0.26
CA PHE A 17 6.46 5.05 0.38
C PHE A 17 4.99 5.45 0.31
N ALA A 18 4.60 6.55 0.97
CA ALA A 18 3.25 7.08 0.91
C ALA A 18 2.88 7.50 -0.53
N ASP A 19 3.79 8.14 -1.25
CA ASP A 19 3.58 8.57 -2.63
C ASP A 19 3.45 7.39 -3.58
N ALA A 20 4.33 6.40 -3.46
CA ALA A 20 4.25 5.16 -4.23
C ALA A 20 2.92 4.45 -3.99
N ARG A 21 2.44 4.41 -2.74
CA ARG A 21 1.15 3.82 -2.41
C ARG A 21 -0.03 4.60 -3.01
N ARG A 22 -0.01 5.93 -2.92
CA ARG A 22 -1.03 6.80 -3.56
C ARG A 22 -1.09 6.57 -5.07
N ARG A 23 0.07 6.55 -5.74
CA ARG A 23 0.15 6.28 -7.18
C ARG A 23 -0.39 4.89 -7.53
N ARG A 24 0.03 3.86 -6.80
CA ARG A 24 -0.47 2.49 -7.01
C ARG A 24 -1.98 2.42 -6.84
N ASP A 25 -2.52 3.09 -5.82
CA ASP A 25 -3.95 3.05 -5.50
C ASP A 25 -4.80 3.85 -6.50
N SER A 26 -4.22 4.80 -7.24
CA SER A 26 -4.90 5.50 -8.35
C SER A 26 -4.98 4.69 -9.65
N LEU A 27 -4.28 3.56 -9.74
CA LEU A 27 -4.26 2.70 -10.92
C LEU A 27 -5.22 1.52 -10.79
N THR A 28 -5.62 0.95 -11.93
CA THR A 28 -6.22 -0.39 -11.96
C THR A 28 -5.18 -1.44 -11.51
N PRO A 29 -5.60 -2.61 -10.97
CA PRO A 29 -4.66 -3.66 -10.58
C PRO A 29 -3.69 -4.06 -11.70
N GLU A 30 -4.18 -4.13 -12.94
CA GLU A 30 -3.40 -4.53 -14.11
C GLU A 30 -2.35 -3.46 -14.46
N GLN A 31 -2.73 -2.18 -14.44
CA GLN A 31 -1.79 -1.08 -14.66
C GLN A 31 -0.74 -1.00 -13.56
N ALA A 32 -1.13 -1.17 -12.29
CA ALA A 32 -0.21 -1.18 -11.17
C ALA A 32 0.76 -2.37 -11.24
N ALA A 33 0.29 -3.54 -11.66
CA ALA A 33 1.13 -4.71 -11.87
C ALA A 33 2.12 -4.52 -13.03
N ALA A 34 1.67 -3.91 -14.13
CA ALA A 34 2.54 -3.58 -15.25
C ALA A 34 3.64 -2.56 -14.87
N GLU A 35 3.31 -1.54 -14.06
CA GLU A 35 4.31 -0.60 -13.53
C GLU A 35 5.30 -1.27 -12.56
N ALA A 36 4.85 -2.25 -11.78
CA ALA A 36 5.67 -2.93 -10.78
C ALA A 36 6.52 -4.08 -11.34
N TYR A 37 6.31 -4.48 -12.59
CA TYR A 37 7.00 -5.62 -13.18
C TYR A 37 8.50 -5.33 -13.39
N VAL A 38 9.33 -6.29 -12.99
CA VAL A 38 10.78 -6.28 -13.21
C VAL A 38 11.21 -7.64 -13.79
N PRO A 39 12.04 -7.67 -14.85
CA PRO A 39 12.55 -8.92 -15.41
C PRO A 39 13.20 -9.82 -14.35
N GLY A 40 12.83 -11.11 -14.35
CA GLY A 40 13.29 -12.09 -13.36
C GLY A 40 12.50 -12.08 -12.04
N GLY A 41 11.54 -11.17 -11.88
CA GLY A 41 10.58 -11.14 -10.77
C GLY A 41 9.30 -11.93 -11.05
N ARG A 42 8.27 -11.65 -10.24
CA ARG A 42 6.91 -12.18 -10.42
C ARG A 42 6.33 -11.72 -11.76
N SER A 43 5.46 -12.53 -12.35
CA SER A 43 4.74 -12.15 -13.56
C SER A 43 3.77 -11.01 -13.29
N VAL A 44 3.35 -10.30 -14.36
CA VAL A 44 2.31 -9.26 -14.27
C VAL A 44 1.00 -9.84 -13.74
N GLU A 45 0.65 -11.07 -14.10
CA GLU A 45 -0.57 -11.74 -13.62
C GLU A 45 -0.48 -12.05 -12.12
N GLU A 46 0.65 -12.58 -11.65
CA GLU A 46 0.88 -12.82 -10.22
C GLU A 46 0.82 -11.51 -9.41
N LEU A 47 1.43 -10.44 -9.93
CA LEU A 47 1.37 -9.12 -9.32
C LEU A 47 -0.06 -8.57 -9.29
N THR A 48 -0.84 -8.77 -10.35
CA THR A 48 -2.24 -8.35 -10.43
C THR A 48 -3.07 -9.03 -9.35
N GLU A 49 -2.95 -10.36 -9.21
CA GLU A 49 -3.67 -11.12 -8.20
C GLU A 49 -3.29 -10.73 -6.78
N LEU A 50 -1.99 -10.50 -6.52
CA LEU A 50 -1.54 -9.98 -5.23
C LEU A 50 -2.16 -8.61 -4.91
N ILE A 51 -2.18 -7.69 -5.89
CA ILE A 51 -2.76 -6.36 -5.69
C ILE A 51 -4.26 -6.47 -5.42
N ARG A 52 -4.98 -7.35 -6.12
CA ARG A 52 -6.40 -7.61 -5.88
C ARG A 52 -6.64 -8.14 -4.46
N ALA A 53 -5.85 -9.12 -4.03
CA ALA A 53 -5.94 -9.70 -2.69
C ALA A 53 -5.68 -8.65 -1.60
N GLN A 54 -4.60 -7.87 -1.71
CA GLN A 54 -4.27 -6.80 -0.77
C GLN A 54 -5.37 -5.73 -0.68
N ARG A 55 -5.96 -5.35 -1.82
CA ARG A 55 -7.07 -4.38 -1.84
C ARG A 55 -8.33 -4.96 -1.21
N ALA A 56 -8.60 -6.25 -1.39
CA ALA A 56 -9.74 -6.92 -0.76
C ALA A 56 -9.58 -6.99 0.77
N GLU A 57 -8.40 -7.37 1.25
CA GLU A 57 -8.04 -7.40 2.66
C GLU A 57 -8.17 -6.01 3.31
N ALA A 58 -7.58 -4.97 2.68
CA ALA A 58 -7.69 -3.61 3.18
C ALA A 58 -9.14 -3.09 3.24
N ARG A 59 -10.00 -3.50 2.29
CA ARG A 59 -11.43 -3.18 2.35
C ARG A 59 -12.11 -3.88 3.54
N ALA A 60 -11.82 -5.16 3.75
CA ALA A 60 -12.39 -5.93 4.86
C ALA A 60 -11.97 -5.35 6.22
N GLU A 61 -10.70 -4.97 6.38
CA GLU A 61 -10.19 -4.34 7.60
C GLU A 61 -10.88 -3.01 7.92
N ARG A 62 -11.10 -2.15 6.90
CA ARG A 62 -11.82 -0.88 7.07
C ARG A 62 -13.25 -1.10 7.53
N LEU A 63 -13.98 -2.00 6.86
CA LEU A 63 -15.35 -2.33 7.24
C LEU A 63 -15.44 -2.88 8.68
N ALA A 64 -14.48 -3.74 9.06
CA ALA A 64 -14.40 -4.26 10.42
C ALA A 64 -14.08 -3.15 11.44
N ALA A 65 -13.25 -2.18 11.09
CA ALA A 65 -12.94 -1.03 11.95
C ALA A 65 -14.16 -0.12 12.15
N GLU A 66 -14.89 0.19 11.08
CA GLU A 66 -16.12 0.98 11.13
C GLU A 66 -17.19 0.31 11.99
N ALA A 67 -17.38 -1.02 11.84
CA ALA A 67 -18.32 -1.78 12.65
C ALA A 67 -17.97 -1.74 14.16
N ARG A 68 -16.67 -1.85 14.51
CA ARG A 68 -16.20 -1.73 15.90
C ARG A 68 -16.47 -0.34 16.48
N GLN A 69 -16.26 0.72 15.71
CA GLN A 69 -16.53 2.10 16.14
C GLN A 69 -18.03 2.34 16.41
N LEU A 70 -18.91 1.83 15.53
CA LEU A 70 -20.36 1.90 15.74
C LEU A 70 -20.79 1.14 16.99
N ALA A 71 -20.25 -0.06 17.23
CA ALA A 71 -20.57 -0.85 18.43
C ALA A 71 -20.08 -0.21 19.74
N THR A 72 -19.06 0.65 19.69
CA THR A 72 -18.52 1.35 20.89
C THR A 72 -19.24 2.66 21.17
N SER A 73 -19.98 3.20 20.19
CA SER A 73 -20.70 4.48 20.29
C SER A 73 -22.21 4.33 20.53
N ALA A 74 -22.71 3.10 20.59
CA ALA A 74 -24.09 2.73 20.93
C ALA A 74 -24.18 2.21 22.37
#